data_AF-A0A399ZDH9-F1
#
_entry.id   AF-A0A399ZDH9-F1
#
_cell.length_a   1.000
_cell.length_b   1.000
_cell.length_c   1.000
_cell.angle_alpha   90.00
_cell.angle_beta   90.00
_cell.angle_gamma   90.00
#
_symmetry.space_group_name_H-M   'P 1'
#
loop_
_entity.id
_entity.type
_entity.pdbx_description
1 polymer ?
#
loop_
_entity_poly.entity_id
_entity_poly.type
_entity_poly.pdbx_seq_one_letter_code
_entity_poly.pdbx_strand_id
1 'polypeptide(L)'
;MLEQLDLTRALTKDEFRGRMQPLKFEMYQIGRAAFESRIPVLVVFEGIGTAGMGRAITALVTRLDPRGYRVHPINAPSERDRRYPWQ
;
A
#
# COMPACT_ATOMS: atom_id res chain seq x y z
N MET A 1 -22.37 5.18 4.32
CA MET A 1 -20.93 5.14 4.73
C MET A 1 -20.04 5.74 3.64
N LEU A 2 -20.23 5.40 2.36
CA LEU A 2 -19.53 6.07 1.26
C LEU A 2 -20.13 7.45 0.92
N GLU A 3 -21.41 7.70 1.21
CA GLU A 3 -22.05 8.99 0.92
C GLU A 3 -21.50 10.16 1.75
N GLN A 4 -20.72 9.86 2.79
CA GLN A 4 -20.11 10.85 3.67
C GLN A 4 -18.73 11.30 3.20
N LEU A 5 -18.20 10.71 2.13
CA LEU A 5 -16.88 11.03 1.61
C LEU A 5 -16.94 12.25 0.68
N ASP A 6 -16.20 13.29 1.04
CA ASP A 6 -15.93 14.42 0.16
C ASP A 6 -14.79 14.07 -0.81
N LEU A 7 -15.17 13.69 -2.03
CA LEU A 7 -14.24 13.32 -3.11
C LEU A 7 -13.65 14.53 -3.85
N THR A 8 -14.01 15.75 -3.47
CA THR A 8 -13.45 16.98 -4.08
C THR A 8 -12.11 17.38 -3.45
N ARG A 9 -11.74 16.75 -2.34
CA ARG A 9 -10.47 17.00 -1.65
C ARG A 9 -9.29 16.68 -2.54
N ALA A 10 -8.44 17.68 -2.72
CA ALA A 10 -7.19 17.56 -3.44
C ALA A 10 -6.07 18.27 -2.68
N LEU A 11 -4.84 17.84 -2.92
CA LEU A 11 -3.64 18.53 -2.48
C LEU A 11 -2.98 19.18 -3.68
N THR A 12 -2.47 20.39 -3.50
CA THR A 12 -1.55 20.98 -4.47
C THR A 12 -0.25 20.18 -4.54
N LYS A 13 0.51 20.33 -5.63
CA LYS A 13 1.80 19.65 -5.78
C LYS A 13 2.79 19.99 -4.67
N ASP A 14 2.76 21.24 -4.19
CA ASP A 14 3.70 21.71 -3.17
C ASP A 14 3.34 21.18 -1.79
N GLU A 15 2.05 21.19 -1.43
CA GLU A 15 1.56 20.57 -0.18
C GLU A 15 1.85 19.07 -0.16
N PHE A 16 1.59 18.38 -1.28
CA PHE A 16 1.87 16.96 -1.39
C PHE A 16 3.36 16.67 -1.19
N ARG A 17 4.25 17.41 -1.88
CA ARG A 17 5.70 17.24 -1.73
C ARG A 17 6.16 17.52 -0.29
N GLY A 18 5.64 18.59 0.32
CA GLY A 18 5.96 18.96 1.70
C GLY A 18 5.56 17.89 2.71
N ARG A 19 4.36 17.32 2.59
CA ARG A 19 3.86 16.26 3.48
C ARG A 19 4.52 14.92 3.23
N MET A 20 4.86 14.59 1.98
CA MET A 20 5.36 13.27 1.61
C MET A 20 6.79 13.01 2.10
N GLN A 21 7.64 14.05 2.21
CA GLN A 21 9.01 13.90 2.70
C GLN A 21 9.10 13.32 4.12
N PRO A 22 8.48 13.92 5.16
CA PRO A 22 8.54 13.37 6.51
C PRO A 22 7.87 12.00 6.61
N LEU A 23 6.73 11.79 5.93
CA LEU A 23 6.03 10.51 5.93
C LEU A 23 6.88 9.36 5.36
N LYS A 24 7.65 9.61 4.30
CA LYS A 24 8.58 8.62 3.74
C LYS A 24 9.68 8.24 4.73
N PHE A 25 10.20 9.21 5.48
CA PHE A 25 11.23 8.96 6.49
C PHE A 25 10.66 8.15 7.66
N GLU A 26 9.49 8.53 8.15
CA GLU A 26 8.78 7.79 9.21
C GLU A 26 8.46 6.36 8.77
N MET A 27 7.98 6.18 7.53
CA MET A 27 7.71 4.85 6.98
C MET A 27 8.95 3.95 6.96
N TYR A 28 10.13 4.50 6.64
CA TYR A 28 11.38 3.74 6.72
C TYR A 28 11.70 3.31 8.15
N GLN A 29 11.54 4.21 9.12
CA GLN A 29 11.79 3.92 10.53
C GLN A 29 10.86 2.82 11.05
N ILE A 30 9.56 2.93 10.78
CA ILE A 30 8.56 1.94 11.20
C ILE A 30 8.80 0.60 10.51
N GLY A 31 9.05 0.61 9.19
CA GLY A 31 9.33 -0.62 8.45
C GLY A 31 10.57 -1.35 8.95
N ARG A 32 11.63 -0.60 9.29
CA ARG A 32 12.85 -1.15 9.90
C ARG A 32 12.57 -1.71 11.29
N ALA A 33 11.85 -0.98 12.14
CA ALA A 33 11.52 -1.42 13.49
C ALA A 33 10.67 -2.70 13.47
N ALA A 34 9.68 -2.80 12.57
CA ALA A 34 8.87 -4.00 12.39
C ALA A 34 9.71 -5.20 11.93
N PHE A 35 10.65 -4.98 11.02
CA PHE A 35 11.57 -6.02 10.54
C PHE A 35 12.51 -6.52 11.65
N GLU A 36 13.17 -5.60 12.38
CA GLU A 36 14.08 -5.94 13.48
C GLU A 36 13.34 -6.64 14.63
N SER A 37 12.10 -6.23 14.92
CA SER A 37 11.26 -6.82 15.96
C SER A 37 10.53 -8.10 15.53
N ARG A 38 10.70 -8.54 14.27
CA ARG A 38 10.00 -9.70 13.68
C ARG A 38 8.47 -9.62 13.79
N ILE A 39 7.91 -8.42 13.66
CA ILE A 39 6.46 -8.19 13.69
C ILE A 39 5.93 -8.33 12.25
N PRO A 40 5.04 -9.30 11.95
CA PRO A 40 4.44 -9.41 10.64
C PRO A 40 3.39 -8.31 10.43
N VAL A 41 3.43 -7.67 9.26
CA VAL A 41 2.50 -6.61 8.88
C VAL A 41 1.86 -6.98 7.54
N LEU A 42 0.53 -6.95 7.49
CA LEU A 42 -0.25 -7.13 6.27
C LEU A 42 -0.98 -5.83 5.93
N VAL A 43 -0.81 -5.36 4.71
CA VAL A 43 -1.53 -4.18 4.18
C VAL A 43 -2.32 -4.63 2.96
N VAL A 44 -3.64 -4.49 3.03
CA VAL A 44 -4.56 -4.86 1.94
C VAL A 44 -5.00 -3.57 1.24
N PHE A 45 -4.87 -3.54 -0.08
CA PHE A 45 -5.33 -2.45 -0.93
C PHE A 45 -6.51 -2.92 -1.77
N GLU A 46 -7.66 -2.27 -1.59
CA GLU A 46 -8.90 -2.53 -2.34
C GLU A 46 -9.46 -1.23 -2.91
N GLY A 47 -10.15 -1.31 -4.04
CA GLY A 47 -10.74 -0.13 -4.65
C GLY A 47 -11.27 -0.36 -6.06
N ILE A 48 -12.01 0.64 -6.55
CA ILE A 48 -12.55 0.66 -7.90
C ILE A 48 -11.37 0.67 -8.90
N GLY A 49 -11.55 0.02 -10.05
CA GLY A 49 -10.59 0.09 -11.15
C GLY A 49 -10.18 1.54 -11.43
N THR A 50 -8.89 1.76 -11.69
CA THR A 50 -8.26 3.09 -11.92
C THR A 50 -8.19 4.04 -10.72
N ALA A 51 -8.56 3.63 -9.50
CA ALA A 51 -8.43 4.45 -8.28
C ALA A 51 -6.98 4.84 -7.88
N GLY A 52 -5.97 4.42 -8.64
CA GLY A 52 -4.58 4.81 -8.41
C GLY A 52 -3.82 3.97 -7.38
N MET A 53 -4.36 2.80 -6.98
CA MET A 53 -3.75 1.91 -5.98
C MET A 53 -2.30 1.54 -6.29
N GLY A 54 -1.94 1.29 -7.55
CA GLY A 54 -0.56 0.98 -7.93
C GLY A 54 0.43 2.11 -7.58
N ARG A 55 0.03 3.37 -7.75
CA ARG A 55 0.85 4.52 -7.34
C ARG A 55 0.96 4.63 -5.82
N ALA A 56 -0.12 4.34 -5.10
CA ALA A 56 -0.13 4.34 -3.64
C ALA A 56 0.80 3.25 -3.06
N ILE A 57 0.69 2.01 -3.57
CA ILE A 57 1.58 0.89 -3.22
C ILE A 57 3.03 1.28 -3.50
N THR A 58 3.31 1.83 -4.68
CA THR A 58 4.67 2.28 -5.05
C THR A 58 5.18 3.32 -4.07
N ALA A 59 4.38 4.34 -3.73
CA ALA A 59 4.77 5.38 -2.80
C ALA A 59 5.09 4.84 -1.40
N LEU A 60 4.33 3.84 -0.94
CA LEU A 60 4.55 3.16 0.33
C LEU A 60 5.87 2.38 0.36
N VAL A 61 6.12 1.55 -0.66
CA VAL A 61 7.25 0.61 -0.65
C VAL A 61 8.58 1.23 -1.08
N THR A 62 8.57 2.37 -1.79
CA THR A 62 9.81 2.97 -2.36
C THR A 62 10.89 3.27 -1.31
N ARG A 63 10.51 3.52 -0.04
CA ARG A 63 11.47 3.81 1.03
C ARG A 63 11.76 2.61 1.95
N LEU A 64 11.09 1.48 1.75
CA LEU A 64 11.33 0.26 2.52
C LEU A 64 12.54 -0.50 1.98
N ASP A 65 13.19 -1.28 2.85
CA ASP A 65 14.17 -2.26 2.40
C ASP A 65 13.45 -3.39 1.65
N PRO A 66 13.84 -3.70 0.39
CA PRO A 66 13.16 -4.71 -0.44
C PRO A 66 13.22 -6.13 0.15
N ARG A 67 14.12 -6.40 1.10
CA ARG A 67 14.18 -7.68 1.81
C ARG A 67 13.07 -7.84 2.85
N GLY A 68 12.46 -6.74 3.28
CA GLY A 68 11.48 -6.69 4.36
C GLY A 68 10.01 -6.75 3.89
N TYR A 69 9.74 -6.75 2.59
CA TYR A 69 8.36 -6.78 2.09
C TYR A 69 8.20 -7.63 0.83
N ARG A 70 6.97 -8.02 0.53
CA ARG A 70 6.54 -8.57 -0.75
C ARG A 70 5.24 -7.91 -1.16
N VAL A 71 5.10 -7.60 -2.44
CA VAL A 71 3.84 -7.14 -3.03
C VAL A 71 3.20 -8.34 -3.71
N HIS A 72 1.97 -8.66 -3.30
CA HIS A 72 1.19 -9.77 -3.83
C HIS A 72 0.04 -9.22 -4.69
N PRO A 73 0.20 -9.12 -6.02
CA PRO A 73 -0.91 -8.78 -6.90
C PRO A 73 -1.90 -9.95 -6.94
N ILE A 74 -3.15 -9.70 -6.55
CA ILE A 74 -4.21 -10.70 -6.60
C ILE A 74 -4.88 -10.64 -7.97
N ASN A 75 -4.67 -11.68 -8.76
CA ASN A 75 -5.27 -11.84 -10.09
C ASN A 75 -6.40 -12.86 -10.04
N ALA A 76 -7.14 -12.99 -11.15
CA ALA A 76 -8.13 -14.06 -11.28
C ALA A 76 -7.48 -15.44 -11.02
N PRO A 77 -8.16 -16.35 -10.30
CA PRO A 77 -7.60 -17.64 -9.92
C PRO A 77 -7.31 -18.49 -11.17
N SER A 78 -6.14 -19.11 -11.19
CA SER A 78 -5.74 -20.05 -12.25
C SER A 78 -6.59 -21.31 -12.20
N GLU A 79 -6.51 -22.14 -13.24
CA GLU A 79 -7.23 -23.43 -13.25
C GLU A 79 -6.83 -24.33 -12.08
N ARG A 80 -5.56 -24.27 -11.66
CA ARG A 80 -5.06 -24.99 -10.48
C ARG A 80 -5.69 -24.45 -9.20
N ASP A 81 -5.75 -23.12 -9.03
CA ASP A 81 -6.24 -22.49 -7.81
C ASP A 81 -7.72 -22.82 -7.57
N ARG A 82 -8.51 -22.89 -8.63
CA ARG A 82 -9.94 -23.26 -8.58
C ARG A 82 -10.22 -24.67 -8.07
N ARG A 83 -9.20 -25.54 -7.99
CA ARG A 83 -9.33 -26.91 -7.47
C ARG A 83 -9.22 -26.98 -5.94
N TYR A 84 -8.89 -25.87 -5.29
CA TYR A 84 -8.78 -25.74 -3.84
C TYR A 84 -9.87 -24.79 -3.33
N PRO A 85 -10.20 -24.82 -2.02
CA PRO A 85 -10.97 -23.75 -1.41
C PRO A 85 -10.35 -22.40 -1.76
N TRP A 86 -11.19 -21.36 -1.87
CA TRP A 86 -10.73 -19.99 -2.11
C TRP A 86 -9.56 -19.68 -1.16
N GLN A 87 -8.38 -19.43 -1.75
CA GLN A 87 -7.20 -18.91 -1.08
C GLN A 87 -7.12 -17.41 -1.30
#